data_AF-A0A7S4RUC2-F1
#
_entry.id   AF-A0A7S4RUC2-F1
#
_cell.length_a   1.000
_cell.length_b   1.000
_cell.length_c   1.000
_cell.angle_alpha   90.00
_cell.angle_beta   90.00
_cell.angle_gamma   90.00
#
_symmetry.space_group_name_H-M   'P 1'
#
loop_
_entity.id
_entity.type
_entity.pdbx_description
1 polymer ?
#
loop_
_entity_poly.entity_id
_entity_poly.type
_entity_poly.pdbx_seq_one_letter_code
_entity_poly.pdbx_strand_id
1 'polypeptide(L)'
;MATSLKGMFALVAAFAAVPCIASEDVQDLDAAAFADDDVCVGASGGNQTQCALNALQRRTATHAMASSKGHPTIRLEMFRAMARKDLRHEFANVDMATPAGVMNYLHTDVVGEHVGDYGGYQPQIGTKERLNGVDIVAGVHAHVKNPDSAIAAVGNYVDFALSAHFITGEATGPAYNWNFGDIVGAQKGDDPRWPYADPWYRYSLSGFCPNLKWNQKKLGAKKAAQLFRDSEKSEHSVGGRRRRRTAGLCMTYSNQFGLPYGEVLRGGLCPNGTLPGKMPNGTAGCVYTYEQPEESSVVNLDELVGITEQKCGDRNCLNWMDFRRHCSSRQFHRKFNYKSRRRYNTVLRTRTCVEYDIHKACAKDCSSRACQKVPAHRRELGLPFWKGRCSAHMNALRSERLAEAFGIVSAGKTHQLQQSPGGETCLSSSSMLCKPNTTEGGMYCTRLWGGVCQPCYVPGTMVEYPKSDEAPMCPWSTFKASGDYRTAPMQPKCASDKPSDLCCLYTSTCNSTLISNVTEDGFAYASSLQDNEAMVAFLTRAVNEVLSKEVEDTERLAKLAYWQWGLSPTGKTLTGVMDFLKKYLFK
;
A
#
# COMPACT_ATOMS: atom_id res chain seq x y z
N MET A 1 24.78 -57.79 -23.18
CA MET A 1 25.22 -59.08 -22.61
C MET A 1 25.86 -58.74 -21.26
N ALA A 2 25.11 -58.77 -20.17
CA ALA A 2 24.79 -59.93 -19.32
C ALA A 2 25.96 -60.31 -18.38
N THR A 3 25.80 -60.00 -17.08
CA THR A 3 26.21 -60.68 -15.82
C THR A 3 26.14 -59.62 -14.70
N SER A 4 25.24 -59.60 -13.70
CA SER A 4 24.78 -60.58 -12.68
C SER A 4 25.70 -60.71 -11.45
N LEU A 5 25.10 -60.45 -10.27
CA LEU A 5 25.30 -60.92 -8.87
C LEU A 5 25.39 -59.75 -7.87
N LYS A 6 24.92 -59.78 -6.62
CA LYS A 6 23.85 -60.45 -5.82
C LYS A 6 24.12 -60.00 -4.35
N GLY A 7 23.09 -59.91 -3.51
CA GLY A 7 23.19 -59.74 -2.04
C GLY A 7 22.41 -58.51 -1.55
N MET A 8 21.11 -58.55 -1.18
CA MET A 8 20.37 -59.37 -0.21
C MET A 8 20.74 -59.10 1.26
N PHE A 9 19.96 -58.23 1.92
CA PHE A 9 19.44 -58.45 3.28
C PHE A 9 18.06 -57.78 3.40
N ALA A 10 17.10 -58.54 3.90
CA ALA A 10 15.72 -58.17 4.15
C ALA A 10 15.40 -58.42 5.63
N LEU A 11 14.49 -57.64 6.23
CA LEU A 11 13.30 -58.08 6.97
C LEU A 11 12.60 -56.84 7.59
N VAL A 12 11.33 -56.56 7.20
CA VAL A 12 10.07 -56.79 7.96
C VAL A 12 9.73 -55.61 8.89
N ALA A 13 8.81 -54.70 8.52
CA ALA A 13 7.33 -54.75 8.41
C ALA A 13 6.63 -54.27 9.69
N ALA A 14 5.77 -53.25 9.54
CA ALA A 14 4.56 -53.07 10.33
C ALA A 14 3.59 -52.16 9.57
N PHE A 15 2.53 -52.78 9.04
CA PHE A 15 1.32 -52.14 8.54
C PHE A 15 0.45 -51.71 9.74
N ALA A 16 -0.13 -50.52 9.68
CA ALA A 16 -1.37 -50.21 10.39
C ALA A 16 -2.28 -49.42 9.44
N ALA A 17 -3.30 -50.11 8.94
CA ALA A 17 -4.45 -49.54 8.25
C ALA A 17 -5.47 -49.08 9.30
N VAL A 18 -6.04 -47.89 9.13
CA VAL A 18 -7.24 -47.40 9.85
C VAL A 18 -8.04 -46.52 8.87
N PRO A 19 -9.39 -46.57 8.88
CA PRO A 19 -10.19 -46.73 7.67
C PRO A 19 -10.83 -45.42 7.16
N CYS A 20 -11.38 -45.53 5.95
CA CYS A 20 -12.35 -44.60 5.38
C CYS A 20 -13.61 -44.56 6.26
N ILE A 21 -14.02 -43.35 6.65
CA ILE A 21 -15.37 -43.07 7.12
C ILE A 21 -16.02 -42.16 6.07
N ALA A 22 -17.06 -42.68 5.44
CA ALA A 22 -18.07 -41.92 4.74
C ALA A 22 -19.20 -41.59 5.72
N SER A 23 -19.60 -40.33 5.79
CA SER A 23 -20.90 -39.87 6.32
C SER A 23 -21.18 -38.53 5.62
N GLU A 24 -22.14 -38.51 4.70
CA GLU A 24 -23.53 -38.04 4.91
C GLU A 24 -23.63 -36.51 4.97
N ASP A 25 -24.33 -36.00 3.95
CA ASP A 25 -25.19 -34.82 3.88
C ASP A 25 -24.91 -33.63 4.81
N VAL A 26 -24.50 -32.52 4.18
CA VAL A 26 -24.72 -31.17 4.69
C VAL A 26 -25.47 -30.39 3.62
N GLN A 27 -26.80 -30.52 3.66
CA GLN A 27 -27.72 -29.46 3.25
C GLN A 27 -27.78 -28.41 4.38
N ASP A 28 -28.08 -27.17 4.00
CA ASP A 28 -28.31 -25.99 4.84
C ASP A 28 -27.09 -25.31 5.50
N LEU A 29 -26.56 -24.29 4.80
CA LEU A 29 -25.97 -23.10 5.43
C LEU A 29 -26.42 -21.84 4.68
N ASP A 30 -27.68 -21.47 4.92
CA ASP A 30 -28.13 -20.09 4.81
C ASP A 30 -27.69 -19.30 6.05
N ALA A 31 -27.26 -18.05 5.81
CA ALA A 31 -27.20 -16.93 6.75
C ALA A 31 -26.54 -17.13 8.14
N ALA A 32 -25.21 -16.94 8.23
CA ALA A 32 -24.57 -16.43 9.46
C ALA A 32 -24.46 -14.89 9.32
N ALA A 33 -25.37 -14.10 9.90
CA ALA A 33 -25.46 -13.73 11.31
C ALA A 33 -24.23 -12.99 11.83
N PHE A 34 -24.43 -11.71 12.12
CA PHE A 34 -23.52 -10.80 12.80
C PHE A 34 -22.90 -11.48 14.04
N ALA A 35 -21.58 -11.53 14.10
CA ALA A 35 -20.86 -12.01 15.29
C ALA A 35 -21.01 -10.99 16.43
N ASP A 36 -21.66 -11.42 17.52
CA ASP A 36 -21.60 -10.81 18.85
C ASP A 36 -20.17 -11.00 19.43
N ASP A 37 -19.75 -10.08 20.31
CA ASP A 37 -18.43 -9.93 20.94
C ASP A 37 -17.94 -11.09 21.85
N ASP A 38 -18.47 -12.32 21.77
CA ASP A 38 -18.18 -13.42 22.72
C ASP A 38 -17.83 -14.77 22.06
N VAL A 39 -16.80 -14.81 21.20
CA VAL A 39 -16.13 -16.08 20.83
C VAL A 39 -14.64 -15.98 21.08
N CYS A 40 -14.25 -16.24 22.33
CA CYS A 40 -12.86 -16.49 22.75
C CYS A 40 -12.79 -17.67 23.73
N VAL A 41 -13.48 -18.77 23.43
CA VAL A 41 -13.36 -20.02 24.19
C VAL A 41 -13.27 -21.18 23.20
N GLY A 42 -12.08 -21.79 23.08
CA GLY A 42 -11.96 -23.13 22.46
C GLY A 42 -10.77 -23.41 21.54
N ALA A 43 -9.80 -22.50 21.34
CA ALA A 43 -8.62 -22.79 20.50
C ALA A 43 -7.35 -22.93 21.34
N SER A 44 -7.13 -24.12 21.90
CA SER A 44 -5.84 -24.54 22.44
C SER A 44 -4.88 -24.83 21.28
N GLY A 45 -4.22 -23.79 20.78
CA GLY A 45 -3.15 -23.92 19.79
C GLY A 45 -2.97 -22.67 18.92
N GLY A 46 -2.14 -21.73 19.35
CA GLY A 46 -1.48 -20.76 18.48
C GLY A 46 -2.34 -19.61 17.94
N ASN A 47 -2.72 -18.65 18.81
CA ASN A 47 -2.83 -17.23 18.45
C ASN A 47 -3.04 -16.36 19.71
N GLN A 48 -1.94 -16.05 20.41
CA GLN A 48 -1.92 -15.10 21.54
C GLN A 48 -2.06 -13.63 21.10
N THR A 49 -1.95 -13.33 19.80
CA THR A 49 -1.89 -11.98 19.24
C THR A 49 -3.26 -11.29 19.09
N GLN A 50 -4.37 -12.03 18.99
CA GLN A 50 -5.69 -11.41 18.77
C GLN A 50 -6.31 -10.83 20.07
N CYS A 51 -6.02 -11.41 21.25
CA CYS A 51 -6.46 -10.85 22.54
C CYS A 51 -5.62 -9.64 23.00
N ALA A 52 -4.40 -9.46 22.47
CA ALA A 52 -3.55 -8.32 22.78
C ALA A 52 -4.12 -7.00 22.21
N LEU A 53 -4.94 -7.05 21.16
CA LEU A 53 -5.59 -5.88 20.57
C LEU A 53 -6.58 -5.17 21.52
N ASN A 54 -7.23 -5.91 22.43
CA ASN A 54 -8.14 -5.34 23.43
C ASN A 54 -7.42 -4.84 24.69
N ALA A 55 -6.15 -5.22 24.90
CA ALA A 55 -5.36 -4.84 26.07
C ALA A 55 -4.63 -3.49 25.91
N LEU A 56 -4.25 -3.11 24.68
CA LEU A 56 -3.69 -1.78 24.39
C LEU A 56 -4.75 -0.68 24.46
N GLN A 57 -6.02 -1.01 24.19
CA GLN A 57 -7.16 -0.08 24.24
C GLN A 57 -7.56 0.37 25.66
N ARG A 58 -6.95 -0.15 26.74
CA ARG A 58 -7.36 0.17 28.13
C ARG A 58 -6.32 0.89 29.01
N ARG A 59 -5.10 1.19 28.56
CA ARG A 59 -4.04 1.67 29.50
C ARG A 59 -3.71 3.17 29.51
N THR A 60 -4.26 4.02 28.64
CA THR A 60 -3.78 5.43 28.58
C THR A 60 -4.87 6.50 28.43
N ALA A 61 -6.14 6.15 28.22
CA ALA A 61 -7.19 7.13 28.01
C ALA A 61 -7.89 7.56 29.33
N THR A 62 -7.19 8.32 30.20
CA THR A 62 -7.92 9.11 31.21
C THR A 62 -7.28 10.41 31.69
N HIS A 63 -6.07 10.80 31.28
CA HIS A 63 -5.51 12.08 31.75
C HIS A 63 -4.69 12.80 30.68
N ALA A 64 -5.34 13.74 29.99
CA ALA A 64 -4.81 15.07 29.62
C ALA A 64 -5.72 15.74 28.57
N MET A 65 -6.85 16.32 28.98
CA MET A 65 -7.49 17.40 28.20
C MET A 65 -6.86 18.74 28.59
N ALA A 66 -5.53 18.83 28.46
CA ALA A 66 -4.81 20.08 28.58
C ALA A 66 -4.57 20.62 27.17
N SER A 67 -4.96 21.87 26.96
CA SER A 67 -4.91 22.64 25.70
C SER A 67 -3.51 22.69 25.07
N SER A 68 -3.06 21.62 24.43
CA SER A 68 -1.97 21.65 23.45
C SER A 68 -2.51 22.20 22.14
N LYS A 69 -1.71 22.98 21.41
CA LYS A 69 -2.00 23.31 20.00
C LYS A 69 -2.34 22.00 19.27
N GLY A 70 -3.61 21.85 18.87
CA GLY A 70 -4.11 20.60 18.28
C GLY A 70 -3.38 20.25 16.98
N HIS A 71 -3.53 19.01 16.52
CA HIS A 71 -2.87 18.55 15.30
C HIS A 71 -3.20 19.48 14.11
N PRO A 72 -2.22 19.79 13.24
CA PRO A 72 -2.44 20.67 12.11
C PRO A 72 -3.36 20.01 11.08
N THR A 73 -4.02 20.84 10.26
CA THR A 73 -4.64 20.34 9.04
C THR A 73 -3.54 20.07 8.02
N ILE A 74 -3.44 18.84 7.55
CA ILE A 74 -2.44 18.43 6.55
C ILE A 74 -3.07 18.35 5.16
N ARG A 75 -2.28 18.62 4.12
CA ARG A 75 -2.67 18.44 2.71
C ARG A 75 -2.09 17.14 2.17
N LEU A 76 -2.92 16.39 1.47
CA LEU A 76 -2.59 15.07 0.93
C LEU A 76 -3.06 14.97 -0.52
N GLU A 77 -2.30 14.25 -1.33
CA GLU A 77 -2.73 13.83 -2.66
C GLU A 77 -3.12 12.35 -2.59
N MET A 78 -4.38 12.07 -2.87
CA MET A 78 -4.97 10.73 -2.76
C MET A 78 -5.53 10.29 -4.10
N PHE A 79 -5.37 9.02 -4.41
CA PHE A 79 -5.76 8.45 -5.70
C PHE A 79 -6.72 7.28 -5.53
N ARG A 80 -7.61 7.11 -6.49
CA ARG A 80 -8.56 5.99 -6.51
C ARG A 80 -8.79 5.47 -7.91
N ALA A 81 -8.64 4.15 -8.07
CA ALA A 81 -9.13 3.44 -9.24
C ALA A 81 -10.64 3.17 -9.12
N MET A 82 -11.42 3.58 -10.11
CA MET A 82 -12.88 3.50 -10.09
C MET A 82 -13.49 3.50 -11.49
N ALA A 83 -14.80 3.29 -11.58
CA ALA A 83 -15.54 3.50 -12.81
C ALA A 83 -15.77 5.00 -13.06
N ARG A 84 -15.67 5.46 -14.31
CA ARG A 84 -15.84 6.86 -14.68
C ARG A 84 -17.20 7.43 -14.27
N LYS A 85 -18.26 6.62 -14.31
CA LYS A 85 -19.60 7.03 -13.87
C LYS A 85 -19.65 7.40 -12.39
N ASP A 86 -18.76 6.83 -11.57
CA ASP A 86 -18.74 7.03 -10.12
C ASP A 86 -18.01 8.33 -9.73
N LEU A 87 -17.36 9.02 -10.67
CA LEU A 87 -16.65 10.29 -10.43
C LEU A 87 -17.58 11.40 -9.91
N ARG A 88 -18.89 11.26 -10.15
CA ARG A 88 -19.93 12.19 -9.66
C ARG A 88 -20.31 11.95 -8.19
N HIS A 89 -19.86 10.85 -7.60
CA HIS A 89 -20.16 10.53 -6.21
C HIS A 89 -19.14 11.18 -5.26
N GLU A 90 -19.61 11.49 -4.07
CA GLU A 90 -18.74 12.01 -3.02
C GLU A 90 -17.67 10.97 -2.64
N PHE A 91 -16.45 11.45 -2.36
CA PHE A 91 -15.38 10.63 -1.82
C PHE A 91 -15.60 10.39 -0.30
N ALA A 92 -16.62 9.60 -0.01
CA ALA A 92 -17.10 9.34 1.34
C ALA A 92 -17.52 7.86 1.50
N ASN A 93 -16.96 7.20 2.52
CA ASN A 93 -16.96 5.74 2.69
C ASN A 93 -16.26 5.01 1.55
N VAL A 94 -15.02 5.42 1.30
CA VAL A 94 -14.23 4.98 0.18
C VAL A 94 -12.79 4.75 0.59
N ASP A 95 -12.14 3.80 -0.05
CA ASP A 95 -10.70 3.60 0.06
C ASP A 95 -9.98 4.39 -1.02
N MET A 96 -8.93 5.09 -0.60
CA MET A 96 -8.00 5.82 -1.46
C MET A 96 -6.59 5.26 -1.26
N ALA A 97 -5.63 5.66 -2.07
CA ALA A 97 -4.24 5.24 -1.91
C ALA A 97 -3.24 6.24 -2.48
N THR A 98 -1.95 6.02 -2.22
CA THR A 98 -0.85 6.62 -2.99
C THR A 98 -0.78 6.01 -4.39
N PRO A 99 0.01 6.57 -5.34
CA PRO A 99 0.13 5.98 -6.68
C PRO A 99 0.57 4.51 -6.65
N ALA A 100 1.54 4.19 -5.79
CA ALA A 100 1.99 2.81 -5.58
C ALA A 100 0.88 1.90 -5.02
N GLY A 101 0.04 2.40 -4.11
CA GLY A 101 -1.08 1.64 -3.57
C GLY A 101 -2.22 1.44 -4.58
N VAL A 102 -2.48 2.41 -5.45
CA VAL A 102 -3.41 2.24 -6.58
C VAL A 102 -2.89 1.20 -7.56
N MET A 103 -1.60 1.27 -7.92
CA MET A 103 -0.98 0.29 -8.81
C MET A 103 -0.99 -1.12 -8.22
N ASN A 104 -0.75 -1.25 -6.91
CA ASN A 104 -0.92 -2.52 -6.20
C ASN A 104 -2.35 -3.06 -6.35
N TYR A 105 -3.37 -2.26 -6.04
CA TYR A 105 -4.78 -2.67 -6.13
C TYR A 105 -5.16 -3.08 -7.56
N LEU A 106 -4.82 -2.24 -8.55
CA LEU A 106 -5.12 -2.52 -9.95
C LEU A 106 -4.50 -3.86 -10.39
N HIS A 107 -3.23 -4.06 -10.10
CA HIS A 107 -2.50 -5.23 -10.57
C HIS A 107 -2.88 -6.53 -9.85
N THR A 108 -3.13 -6.45 -8.55
CA THR A 108 -3.37 -7.65 -7.74
C THR A 108 -4.83 -8.08 -7.69
N ASP A 109 -5.76 -7.12 -7.81
CA ASP A 109 -7.18 -7.38 -7.58
C ASP A 109 -8.05 -7.07 -8.81
N VAL A 110 -7.69 -6.12 -9.67
CA VAL A 110 -8.55 -5.67 -10.80
C VAL A 110 -8.26 -6.38 -12.13
N VAL A 111 -7.01 -6.43 -12.57
CA VAL A 111 -6.66 -6.89 -13.94
C VAL A 111 -6.29 -8.37 -14.02
N GLY A 112 -6.09 -9.06 -12.89
CA GLY A 112 -5.67 -10.46 -12.86
C GLY A 112 -6.77 -11.43 -13.29
N GLU A 113 -6.64 -12.05 -14.47
CA GLU A 113 -7.61 -13.07 -14.93
C GLU A 113 -7.72 -14.28 -13.99
N HIS A 114 -6.63 -14.61 -13.30
CA HIS A 114 -6.56 -15.74 -12.37
C HIS A 114 -7.38 -15.57 -11.09
N VAL A 115 -7.76 -14.34 -10.73
CA VAL A 115 -8.52 -14.07 -9.50
C VAL A 115 -9.83 -14.88 -9.49
N GLY A 116 -10.41 -15.11 -10.68
CA GLY A 116 -11.62 -15.93 -10.82
C GLY A 116 -11.44 -17.44 -10.76
N ASP A 117 -10.24 -17.96 -10.96
CA ASP A 117 -10.02 -19.41 -11.02
C ASP A 117 -9.77 -20.05 -9.63
N TYR A 118 -9.49 -19.24 -8.59
CA TYR A 118 -9.22 -19.73 -7.23
C TYR A 118 -10.47 -19.97 -6.37
N GLY A 119 -11.54 -19.20 -6.60
CA GLY A 119 -12.63 -19.09 -5.64
C GLY A 119 -13.73 -20.14 -5.74
N GLY A 120 -13.77 -20.99 -6.79
CA GLY A 120 -14.94 -21.84 -7.08
C GLY A 120 -16.19 -21.07 -7.50
N TYR A 121 -16.29 -19.79 -7.12
CA TYR A 121 -17.09 -18.78 -7.80
C TYR A 121 -16.62 -18.66 -9.26
N GLN A 122 -17.55 -18.40 -10.17
CA GLN A 122 -17.24 -17.88 -11.49
C GLN A 122 -17.32 -16.34 -11.41
N PRO A 123 -16.28 -15.57 -11.06
CA PRO A 123 -16.36 -14.14 -11.29
C PRO A 123 -16.33 -13.92 -12.79
N GLN A 124 -17.30 -13.18 -13.28
CA GLN A 124 -17.32 -12.63 -14.63
C GLN A 124 -16.28 -11.51 -14.78
N ILE A 125 -15.03 -11.70 -14.31
CA ILE A 125 -13.95 -10.88 -14.88
C ILE A 125 -13.93 -11.26 -16.35
N GLY A 126 -14.43 -10.35 -17.19
CA GLY A 126 -14.19 -10.43 -18.63
C GLY A 126 -15.17 -11.13 -19.53
N THR A 127 -16.43 -10.71 -19.52
CA THR A 127 -17.12 -10.57 -20.82
C THR A 127 -17.42 -9.12 -21.20
N LYS A 128 -17.56 -8.20 -20.23
CA LYS A 128 -18.03 -6.84 -20.50
C LYS A 128 -17.18 -5.71 -19.92
N GLU A 129 -16.60 -5.87 -18.73
CA GLU A 129 -15.83 -4.82 -18.04
C GLU A 129 -14.77 -5.41 -17.10
N ARG A 130 -13.81 -4.57 -16.65
CA ARG A 130 -12.87 -4.90 -15.57
C ARG A 130 -13.62 -5.12 -14.26
N LEU A 131 -12.96 -5.70 -13.25
CA LEU A 131 -13.57 -5.84 -11.93
C LEU A 131 -14.08 -4.48 -11.42
N ASN A 132 -15.33 -4.45 -10.94
CA ASN A 132 -16.03 -3.24 -10.48
C ASN A 132 -16.17 -2.12 -11.53
N GLY A 133 -16.02 -2.42 -12.82
CA GLY A 133 -16.13 -1.42 -13.89
C GLY A 133 -14.98 -0.40 -13.90
N VAL A 134 -13.85 -0.70 -13.26
CA VAL A 134 -12.70 0.22 -13.17
C VAL A 134 -12.14 0.52 -14.55
N ASP A 135 -12.09 1.80 -14.92
CA ASP A 135 -11.61 2.30 -16.21
C ASP A 135 -10.79 3.59 -16.09
N ILE A 136 -10.80 4.24 -14.93
CA ILE A 136 -10.01 5.44 -14.65
C ILE A 136 -9.30 5.37 -13.29
N VAL A 137 -8.30 6.23 -13.12
CA VAL A 137 -7.79 6.63 -11.81
C VAL A 137 -8.07 8.11 -11.61
N ALA A 138 -8.73 8.47 -10.52
CA ALA A 138 -8.96 9.85 -10.13
C ALA A 138 -7.98 10.26 -9.01
N GLY A 139 -7.40 11.44 -9.11
CA GLY A 139 -6.61 12.09 -8.07
C GLY A 139 -7.40 13.21 -7.40
N VAL A 140 -7.26 13.35 -6.08
CA VAL A 140 -7.85 14.46 -5.32
C VAL A 140 -6.83 15.04 -4.35
N HIS A 141 -6.87 16.36 -4.18
CA HIS A 141 -6.18 17.04 -3.10
C HIS A 141 -7.10 17.12 -1.88
N ALA A 142 -6.76 16.42 -0.81
CA ALA A 142 -7.53 16.37 0.42
C ALA A 142 -6.84 17.16 1.53
N HIS A 143 -7.62 17.91 2.30
CA HIS A 143 -7.19 18.44 3.59
C HIS A 143 -7.74 17.55 4.69
N VAL A 144 -6.90 17.13 5.62
CA VAL A 144 -7.26 16.19 6.70
C VAL A 144 -6.85 16.76 8.04
N LYS A 145 -7.74 16.66 9.03
CA LYS A 145 -7.47 16.90 10.44
C LYS A 145 -8.31 15.94 11.27
N ASN A 146 -7.68 14.87 11.75
CA ASN A 146 -8.32 13.94 12.67
C ASN A 146 -8.53 14.56 14.06
N PRO A 147 -9.52 14.08 14.84
CA PRO A 147 -9.65 14.47 16.23
C PRO A 147 -8.41 14.04 17.03
N ASP A 148 -7.86 14.94 17.87
CA ASP A 148 -6.71 14.64 18.73
C ASP A 148 -6.96 13.40 19.62
N SER A 149 -8.21 13.20 20.05
CA SER A 149 -8.62 12.05 20.85
C SER A 149 -8.53 10.72 20.10
N ALA A 150 -8.82 10.70 18.80
CA ALA A 150 -8.69 9.51 17.97
C ALA A 150 -7.21 9.19 17.70
N ILE A 151 -6.39 10.21 17.41
CA ILE A 151 -4.94 10.06 17.24
C ILE A 151 -4.31 9.52 18.53
N ALA A 152 -4.63 10.10 19.69
CA ALA A 152 -4.07 9.68 20.97
C ALA A 152 -4.44 8.24 21.35
N ALA A 153 -5.64 7.78 20.96
CA ALA A 153 -6.14 6.47 21.34
C ALA A 153 -5.64 5.33 20.44
N VAL A 154 -5.53 5.57 19.12
CA VAL A 154 -5.26 4.51 18.12
C VAL A 154 -4.34 4.94 16.99
N GLY A 155 -3.70 6.09 17.09
CA GLY A 155 -2.78 6.58 16.06
C GLY A 155 -1.50 5.76 16.01
N ASN A 156 -1.33 4.97 14.95
CA ASN A 156 -0.03 4.40 14.58
C ASN A 156 0.87 5.40 13.83
N TYR A 157 0.28 6.54 13.43
CA TYR A 157 0.95 7.64 12.74
C TYR A 157 0.58 8.96 13.43
N VAL A 158 1.38 10.01 13.23
CA VAL A 158 1.18 11.29 13.94
C VAL A 158 -0.17 11.94 13.64
N ASP A 159 -0.69 11.80 12.41
CA ASP A 159 -1.90 12.52 11.97
C ASP A 159 -3.09 11.60 11.67
N PHE A 160 -2.91 10.27 11.74
CA PHE A 160 -3.90 9.30 11.28
C PHE A 160 -4.28 8.28 12.33
N ALA A 161 -5.57 7.94 12.36
CA ALA A 161 -6.09 6.81 13.08
C ALA A 161 -5.95 5.50 12.27
N LEU A 162 -6.41 4.38 12.84
CA LEU A 162 -6.47 3.09 12.15
C LEU A 162 -7.38 3.16 10.91
N SER A 163 -6.95 2.51 9.83
CA SER A 163 -7.73 2.42 8.59
C SER A 163 -8.92 1.46 8.71
N ALA A 164 -10.04 1.86 8.10
CA ALA A 164 -11.10 0.95 7.65
C ALA A 164 -10.81 0.42 6.24
N HIS A 165 -11.60 -0.57 5.81
CA HIS A 165 -11.75 -0.92 4.39
C HIS A 165 -13.20 -0.77 3.99
N PHE A 166 -13.49 -0.10 2.88
CA PHE A 166 -14.87 0.14 2.45
C PHE A 166 -15.27 -0.74 1.28
N ILE A 167 -16.24 -1.62 1.52
CA ILE A 167 -16.85 -2.47 0.49
C ILE A 167 -18.28 -2.00 0.28
N THR A 168 -18.61 -1.53 -0.92
CA THR A 168 -19.96 -1.01 -1.23
C THR A 168 -20.45 0.12 -0.30
N GLY A 169 -19.50 0.90 0.22
CA GLY A 169 -19.76 2.02 1.13
C GLY A 169 -19.94 1.63 2.60
N GLU A 170 -19.85 0.34 2.92
CA GLU A 170 -19.85 -0.20 4.28
C GLU A 170 -18.41 -0.45 4.70
N ALA A 171 -18.04 0.00 5.90
CA ALA A 171 -16.75 -0.29 6.48
C ALA A 171 -16.74 -1.75 6.93
N THR A 172 -15.69 -2.43 6.53
CA THR A 172 -15.42 -3.84 6.81
C THR A 172 -14.13 -3.95 7.59
N GLY A 173 -14.07 -4.95 8.46
CA GLY A 173 -12.89 -5.25 9.28
C GLY A 173 -13.07 -4.90 10.76
N PRO A 174 -12.43 -5.68 11.66
CA PRO A 174 -12.56 -5.52 13.11
C PRO A 174 -11.83 -4.28 13.66
N ALA A 175 -10.94 -3.66 12.88
CA ALA A 175 -10.10 -2.56 13.32
C ALA A 175 -10.83 -1.21 13.40
N TYR A 176 -11.97 -1.06 12.72
CA TYR A 176 -12.71 0.19 12.79
C TYR A 176 -13.54 0.24 14.07
N ASN A 177 -12.95 0.83 15.10
CA ASN A 177 -13.65 1.11 16.34
C ASN A 177 -14.46 2.39 16.17
N TRP A 178 -15.77 2.20 16.00
CA TRP A 178 -16.78 3.23 15.85
C TRP A 178 -16.80 4.27 16.98
N ASN A 179 -16.21 3.94 18.14
CA ASN A 179 -16.21 4.84 19.27
C ASN A 179 -15.37 6.10 19.01
N PHE A 180 -14.36 6.03 18.13
CA PHE A 180 -13.54 7.19 17.76
C PHE A 180 -14.26 8.19 16.86
N GLY A 181 -15.48 7.85 16.40
CA GLY A 181 -16.30 8.72 15.57
C GLY A 181 -15.80 8.80 14.13
N ASP A 182 -15.64 10.02 13.66
CA ASP A 182 -15.26 10.32 12.29
C ASP A 182 -13.74 10.40 12.18
N ILE A 183 -13.17 9.60 11.29
CA ILE A 183 -11.72 9.55 11.10
C ILE A 183 -11.36 9.37 9.62
N VAL A 184 -10.18 9.88 9.26
CA VAL A 184 -9.42 9.42 8.10
C VAL A 184 -8.34 8.48 8.62
N GLY A 185 -8.42 7.22 8.23
CA GLY A 185 -7.41 6.25 8.60
C GLY A 185 -6.34 6.09 7.53
N ALA A 186 -5.14 5.68 7.95
CA ALA A 186 -4.06 5.31 7.05
C ALA A 186 -3.52 3.92 7.40
N GLN A 187 -3.09 3.19 6.39
CA GLN A 187 -2.45 1.89 6.54
C GLN A 187 -1.28 1.78 5.58
N LYS A 188 -0.08 1.51 6.13
CA LYS A 188 1.08 1.14 5.32
C LYS A 188 0.78 -0.18 4.59
N GLY A 189 0.98 -0.18 3.29
CA GLY A 189 0.82 -1.35 2.47
C GLY A 189 1.91 -2.38 2.71
N ASP A 190 1.50 -3.64 2.85
CA ASP A 190 2.38 -4.80 2.92
C ASP A 190 1.69 -5.93 2.14
N ASP A 191 2.15 -6.17 0.90
CA ASP A 191 1.58 -7.17 0.02
C ASP A 191 2.70 -8.00 -0.63
N PRO A 192 2.88 -9.27 -0.25
CA PRO A 192 3.93 -10.13 -0.80
C PRO A 192 3.75 -10.43 -2.29
N ARG A 193 2.57 -10.13 -2.86
CA ARG A 193 2.31 -10.20 -4.31
C ARG A 193 2.93 -9.02 -5.07
N TRP A 194 3.28 -7.94 -4.37
CA TRP A 194 3.69 -6.65 -4.91
C TRP A 194 4.89 -6.08 -4.12
N PRO A 195 6.11 -6.64 -4.31
CA PRO A 195 7.29 -6.08 -3.69
C PRO A 195 7.47 -4.62 -4.10
N TYR A 196 7.70 -3.74 -3.14
CA TYR A 196 7.90 -2.31 -3.37
C TYR A 196 8.91 -1.81 -2.34
N ALA A 197 9.91 -1.03 -2.75
CA ALA A 197 11.03 -0.67 -1.88
C ALA A 197 10.63 0.38 -0.83
N ASP A 198 9.90 1.42 -1.25
CA ASP A 198 9.45 2.48 -0.34
C ASP A 198 8.11 2.15 0.35
N PRO A 199 7.83 2.76 1.50
CA PRO A 199 6.49 2.75 2.06
C PRO A 199 5.45 3.32 1.07
N TRP A 200 4.28 2.69 1.03
CA TRP A 200 3.11 3.18 0.31
C TRP A 200 1.88 2.99 1.19
N TYR A 201 0.80 3.70 0.90
CA TYR A 201 -0.33 3.80 1.81
C TYR A 201 -1.67 3.62 1.11
N ARG A 202 -2.60 3.07 1.89
CA ARG A 202 -4.04 3.14 1.65
C ARG A 202 -4.65 4.06 2.72
N TYR A 203 -5.64 4.83 2.31
CA TYR A 203 -6.40 5.70 3.19
C TYR A 203 -7.86 5.26 3.19
N SER A 204 -8.54 5.47 4.32
CA SER A 204 -9.97 5.26 4.43
C SER A 204 -10.65 6.58 4.77
N LEU A 205 -11.55 7.02 3.90
CA LEU A 205 -12.32 8.24 4.08
C LEU A 205 -13.71 7.88 4.59
N SER A 206 -13.94 8.02 5.90
CA SER A 206 -15.25 7.74 6.50
C SER A 206 -16.29 8.79 6.08
N GLY A 207 -17.47 8.34 5.66
CA GLY A 207 -18.58 9.22 5.33
C GLY A 207 -19.79 8.94 6.21
N PHE A 208 -20.94 9.49 5.83
CA PHE A 208 -22.18 9.28 6.56
C PHE A 208 -22.54 7.80 6.70
N CYS A 209 -22.95 7.38 7.91
CA CYS A 209 -23.33 6.01 8.24
C CYS A 209 -22.36 4.94 7.70
N PRO A 210 -21.10 4.95 8.18
CA PRO A 210 -20.05 4.12 7.61
C PRO A 210 -20.28 2.61 7.79
N ASN A 211 -21.15 2.17 8.70
CA ASN A 211 -21.50 0.75 8.88
C ASN A 211 -22.57 0.21 7.93
N LEU A 212 -23.06 1.02 6.99
CA LEU A 212 -24.14 0.62 6.08
C LEU A 212 -23.70 0.74 4.63
N LYS A 213 -24.25 -0.12 3.78
CA LYS A 213 -24.08 -0.01 2.33
C LYS A 213 -24.71 1.27 1.79
N TRP A 214 -24.24 1.78 0.66
CA TRP A 214 -24.73 3.04 0.09
C TRP A 214 -26.26 3.12 -0.04
N ASN A 215 -26.91 2.03 -0.47
CA ASN A 215 -28.37 1.97 -0.63
C ASN A 215 -29.15 1.89 0.70
N GLN A 216 -28.48 1.62 1.82
CA GLN A 216 -29.10 1.49 3.15
C GLN A 216 -29.01 2.77 3.98
N LYS A 217 -28.08 3.68 3.68
CA LYS A 217 -27.76 4.85 4.52
C LYS A 217 -28.97 5.75 4.83
N LYS A 218 -29.74 6.12 3.81
CA LYS A 218 -30.90 7.02 3.96
C LYS A 218 -31.98 6.43 4.88
N LEU A 219 -32.28 5.14 4.71
CA LEU A 219 -33.31 4.46 5.52
C LEU A 219 -32.79 4.16 6.93
N GLY A 220 -31.55 3.67 7.04
CA GLY A 220 -30.91 3.35 8.31
C GLY A 220 -30.75 4.56 9.22
N ALA A 221 -30.46 5.74 8.65
CA ALA A 221 -30.36 6.99 9.40
C ALA A 221 -31.70 7.44 9.99
N LYS A 222 -32.76 7.42 9.18
CA LYS A 222 -34.11 7.79 9.64
C LYS A 222 -34.57 6.90 10.79
N LYS A 223 -34.35 5.59 10.68
CA LYS A 223 -34.70 4.62 11.72
C LYS A 223 -33.87 4.80 12.99
N ALA A 224 -32.55 5.03 12.86
CA ALA A 224 -31.67 5.25 14.01
C ALA A 224 -32.07 6.50 14.82
N ALA A 225 -32.34 7.61 14.14
CA ALA A 225 -32.78 8.86 14.77
C ALA A 225 -34.17 8.74 15.44
N GLN A 226 -35.06 7.90 14.92
CA GLN A 226 -36.35 7.62 15.55
C GLN A 226 -36.17 6.81 16.83
N LEU A 227 -35.43 5.69 16.76
CA LEU A 227 -35.19 4.82 17.91
C LEU A 227 -34.45 5.53 19.06
N PHE A 228 -33.53 6.43 18.74
CA PHE A 228 -32.83 7.22 19.76
C PHE A 228 -33.82 8.12 20.52
N ARG A 229 -34.65 8.89 19.80
CA ARG A 229 -35.69 9.76 20.39
C ARG A 229 -36.72 9.00 21.22
N ASP A 230 -37.14 7.83 20.73
CA ASP A 230 -38.10 6.98 21.47
C ASP A 230 -37.48 6.48 22.78
N SER A 231 -36.17 6.26 22.79
CA SER A 231 -35.49 5.79 23.99
C SER A 231 -35.12 6.86 25.01
N GLU A 232 -34.88 8.10 24.59
CA GLU A 232 -34.76 9.22 25.54
C GLU A 232 -36.08 9.48 26.27
N LYS A 233 -37.22 9.29 25.59
CA LYS A 233 -38.55 9.40 26.19
C LYS A 233 -38.86 8.28 27.19
N SER A 234 -38.23 7.12 27.06
CA SER A 234 -38.40 6.02 28.01
C SER A 234 -37.43 6.15 29.19
N GLU A 235 -37.60 7.19 30.01
CA GLU A 235 -36.75 7.53 31.17
C GLU A 235 -36.70 6.44 32.27
N HIS A 236 -37.45 5.33 32.14
CA HIS A 236 -37.71 4.38 33.22
C HIS A 236 -37.12 2.96 33.06
N SER A 237 -36.23 2.72 32.10
CA SER A 237 -35.62 1.39 31.95
C SER A 237 -34.16 1.35 32.40
N VAL A 238 -33.97 1.51 33.72
CA VAL A 238 -32.72 1.21 34.43
C VAL A 238 -32.50 -0.31 34.38
N GLY A 239 -31.76 -0.76 33.38
CA GLY A 239 -31.33 -2.13 33.26
C GLY A 239 -30.40 -2.29 32.08
N GLY A 240 -29.09 -2.23 32.33
CA GLY A 240 -27.99 -2.19 31.36
C GLY A 240 -27.83 -3.42 30.46
N ARG A 241 -28.91 -3.88 29.80
CA ARG A 241 -28.79 -4.78 28.67
C ARG A 241 -28.15 -4.01 27.52
N ARG A 242 -26.91 -4.38 27.18
CA ARG A 242 -26.23 -3.95 25.95
C ARG A 242 -27.25 -4.06 24.81
N ARG A 243 -27.65 -2.93 24.22
CA ARG A 243 -28.50 -2.94 23.02
C ARG A 243 -27.77 -3.76 21.98
N ARG A 244 -28.29 -4.94 21.64
CA ARG A 244 -27.83 -5.68 20.46
C ARG A 244 -27.89 -4.71 19.28
N ARG A 245 -26.76 -4.57 18.57
CA ARG A 245 -26.68 -3.74 17.37
C ARG A 245 -27.75 -4.23 16.40
N THR A 246 -28.80 -3.43 16.21
CA THR A 246 -29.85 -3.80 15.26
C THR A 246 -29.28 -3.58 13.86
N ALA A 247 -29.16 -4.66 13.10
CA ALA A 247 -28.68 -4.61 11.72
C ALA A 247 -29.49 -3.58 10.91
N GLY A 248 -28.81 -2.82 10.04
CA GLY A 248 -29.45 -1.84 9.17
C GLY A 248 -29.75 -0.48 9.81
N LEU A 249 -29.28 -0.21 11.03
CA LEU A 249 -29.30 1.13 11.63
C LEU A 249 -27.96 1.82 11.48
N CYS A 250 -27.97 3.13 11.27
CA CYS A 250 -26.75 3.92 11.42
C CYS A 250 -26.33 3.93 12.89
N MET A 251 -25.04 3.87 13.15
CA MET A 251 -24.53 4.00 14.51
C MET A 251 -24.55 5.45 14.96
N THR A 252 -24.48 5.62 16.28
CA THR A 252 -24.46 6.91 16.95
C THR A 252 -23.14 7.12 17.69
N TYR A 253 -22.73 8.37 17.91
CA TYR A 253 -21.53 8.67 18.68
C TYR A 253 -21.63 8.17 20.12
N SER A 254 -20.50 7.68 20.62
CA SER A 254 -20.33 7.31 22.04
C SER A 254 -20.05 8.54 22.91
N ASN A 255 -20.27 8.41 24.21
CA ASN A 255 -19.95 9.45 25.20
C ASN A 255 -18.45 9.47 25.59
N GLN A 256 -17.61 8.59 25.03
CA GLN A 256 -16.24 8.35 25.51
C GLN A 256 -15.22 9.40 25.06
N PHE A 257 -15.51 10.19 24.02
CA PHE A 257 -14.51 11.05 23.36
C PHE A 257 -14.97 12.52 23.21
N GLY A 258 -15.94 12.96 24.02
CA GLY A 258 -16.50 14.32 23.91
C GLY A 258 -17.23 14.58 22.59
N LEU A 259 -17.67 13.50 21.93
CA LEU A 259 -18.45 13.53 20.69
C LEU A 259 -19.94 13.73 21.02
N PRO A 260 -20.77 14.19 20.07
CA PRO A 260 -22.19 14.48 20.34
C PRO A 260 -22.98 13.20 20.57
N TYR A 261 -23.01 12.75 21.83
CA TYR A 261 -23.56 11.47 22.26
C TYR A 261 -24.97 11.24 21.73
N GLY A 262 -25.19 10.07 21.13
CA GLY A 262 -26.52 9.69 20.64
C GLY A 262 -26.88 10.23 19.25
N GLU A 263 -26.14 11.22 18.74
CA GLU A 263 -26.31 11.63 17.34
C GLU A 263 -25.79 10.57 16.39
N VAL A 264 -26.41 10.47 15.22
CA VAL A 264 -25.96 9.59 14.14
C VAL A 264 -24.57 10.01 13.65
N LEU A 265 -23.68 9.03 13.44
CA LEU A 265 -22.36 9.28 12.85
C LEU A 265 -22.48 10.02 11.51
N ARG A 266 -21.95 11.25 11.49
CA ARG A 266 -22.02 12.17 10.36
C ARG A 266 -21.03 11.82 9.26
N GLY A 267 -19.93 11.15 9.60
CA GLY A 267 -18.80 10.90 8.71
C GLY A 267 -17.73 11.99 8.83
N GLY A 268 -16.55 11.75 8.25
CA GLY A 268 -15.45 12.70 8.28
C GLY A 268 -15.60 13.86 7.29
N LEU A 269 -16.45 13.75 6.27
CA LEU A 269 -16.58 14.79 5.25
C LEU A 269 -17.21 16.07 5.83
N CYS A 270 -16.50 17.18 5.74
CA CYS A 270 -16.97 18.49 6.18
C CYS A 270 -18.25 18.95 5.43
N PRO A 271 -19.07 19.83 6.03
CA PRO A 271 -20.15 20.49 5.31
C PRO A 271 -19.62 21.24 4.08
N ASN A 272 -20.32 21.08 2.95
CA ASN A 272 -19.84 21.49 1.63
C ASN A 272 -18.48 20.85 1.30
N GLY A 273 -18.35 19.53 1.46
CA GLY A 273 -17.07 18.81 1.50
C GLY A 273 -16.17 18.85 0.26
N THR A 274 -16.47 19.73 -0.70
CA THR A 274 -15.61 20.11 -1.81
C THR A 274 -15.10 21.55 -1.64
N LEU A 275 -13.82 21.83 -1.92
CA LEU A 275 -13.29 23.20 -1.85
C LEU A 275 -14.04 24.18 -2.79
N PRO A 276 -14.35 25.42 -2.34
CA PRO A 276 -13.82 26.12 -1.15
C PRO A 276 -14.60 25.85 0.16
N GLY A 277 -15.24 24.69 0.29
CA GLY A 277 -15.91 24.17 1.49
C GLY A 277 -15.21 24.36 2.83
N LYS A 278 -15.89 23.98 3.90
CA LYS A 278 -15.37 24.18 5.26
C LYS A 278 -14.06 23.40 5.46
N MET A 279 -13.02 24.10 5.91
CA MET A 279 -11.75 23.48 6.28
C MET A 279 -11.93 22.55 7.49
N PRO A 280 -11.26 21.38 7.50
CA PRO A 280 -11.42 20.42 8.56
C PRO A 280 -10.85 20.94 9.87
N ASN A 281 -11.62 20.74 10.93
CA ASN A 281 -11.31 21.19 12.27
C ASN A 281 -11.14 20.03 13.25
N GLY A 282 -11.36 18.79 12.81
CA GLY A 282 -11.28 17.59 13.63
C GLY A 282 -12.49 17.36 14.54
N THR A 283 -13.56 18.15 14.38
CA THR A 283 -14.83 17.90 15.08
C THR A 283 -15.67 16.86 14.34
N ALA A 284 -16.61 16.23 15.06
CA ALA A 284 -17.61 15.34 14.47
C ALA A 284 -18.28 15.97 13.23
N GLY A 285 -18.27 15.26 12.10
CA GLY A 285 -18.77 15.75 10.83
C GLY A 285 -17.83 16.65 10.04
N CYS A 286 -16.57 16.86 10.45
CA CYS A 286 -15.63 17.72 9.72
C CYS A 286 -14.14 17.43 10.00
N VAL A 287 -13.69 16.28 9.49
CA VAL A 287 -12.33 15.74 9.58
C VAL A 287 -11.57 15.87 8.27
N TYR A 288 -12.25 15.91 7.12
CA TYR A 288 -11.62 16.17 5.84
C TYR A 288 -12.52 16.93 4.87
N THR A 289 -11.88 17.61 3.91
CA THR A 289 -12.48 18.19 2.71
C THR A 289 -11.55 17.90 1.53
N TYR A 290 -12.02 17.96 0.29
CA TYR A 290 -11.18 17.70 -0.88
C TYR A 290 -11.51 18.61 -2.06
N GLU A 291 -10.60 18.73 -3.02
CA GLU A 291 -10.86 19.36 -4.32
C GLU A 291 -11.57 18.36 -5.22
N GLN A 292 -12.71 18.74 -5.81
CA GLN A 292 -13.41 17.87 -6.76
C GLN A 292 -12.47 17.57 -7.93
N PRO A 293 -12.32 16.30 -8.34
CA PRO A 293 -11.41 15.96 -9.42
C PRO A 293 -11.85 16.64 -10.71
N GLU A 294 -10.95 17.42 -11.29
CA GLU A 294 -11.08 17.97 -12.64
C GLU A 294 -10.74 16.89 -13.68
N GLU A 295 -11.07 17.11 -14.96
CA GLU A 295 -10.70 16.14 -16.02
C GLU A 295 -9.17 15.99 -16.13
N SER A 296 -8.39 17.03 -15.79
CA SER A 296 -6.93 16.99 -15.67
C SER A 296 -6.43 16.10 -14.52
N SER A 297 -7.27 15.86 -13.51
CA SER A 297 -7.01 14.98 -12.37
C SER A 297 -7.63 13.59 -12.55
N VAL A 298 -7.86 13.17 -13.81
CA VAL A 298 -8.37 11.85 -14.17
C VAL A 298 -7.49 11.23 -15.24
N VAL A 299 -6.92 10.05 -14.94
CA VAL A 299 -6.11 9.27 -15.86
C VAL A 299 -6.94 8.13 -16.43
N ASN A 300 -7.02 8.04 -17.76
CA ASN A 300 -7.63 6.92 -18.45
C ASN A 300 -6.73 5.68 -18.32
N LEU A 301 -7.26 4.59 -17.76
CA LEU A 301 -6.47 3.39 -17.51
C LEU A 301 -6.03 2.73 -18.83
N ASP A 302 -6.86 2.77 -19.88
CA ASP A 302 -6.56 2.12 -21.16
C ASP A 302 -5.37 2.77 -21.88
N GLU A 303 -5.26 4.09 -21.76
CA GLU A 303 -4.12 4.85 -22.27
C GLU A 303 -2.87 4.56 -21.42
N LEU A 304 -3.00 4.64 -20.09
CA LEU A 304 -1.88 4.40 -19.16
C LEU A 304 -1.22 3.03 -19.37
N VAL A 305 -2.03 1.98 -19.60
CA VAL A 305 -1.53 0.61 -19.75
C VAL A 305 -1.13 0.25 -21.20
N GLY A 306 -1.29 1.20 -22.14
CA GLY A 306 -0.95 1.02 -23.55
C GLY A 306 -1.92 0.14 -24.33
N ILE A 307 -3.19 0.02 -23.89
CA ILE A 307 -4.23 -0.70 -24.65
C ILE A 307 -4.53 0.02 -25.95
N THR A 308 -4.65 1.35 -25.92
CA THR A 308 -4.94 2.17 -27.10
C THR A 308 -3.80 2.15 -28.14
N GLU A 309 -2.64 1.64 -27.77
CA GLU A 309 -1.48 1.43 -28.65
C GLU A 309 -1.49 0.04 -29.32
N GLN A 310 -2.32 -0.90 -28.84
CA GLN A 310 -2.40 -2.25 -29.41
C GLN A 310 -3.21 -2.26 -30.70
N LYS A 311 -2.93 -3.23 -31.59
CA LYS A 311 -3.69 -3.44 -32.84
C LYS A 311 -4.92 -4.31 -32.61
N CYS A 312 -6.06 -3.83 -33.12
CA CYS A 312 -7.36 -4.50 -33.15
C CYS A 312 -7.86 -4.61 -34.59
N GLY A 313 -7.39 -5.63 -35.32
CA GLY A 313 -7.47 -5.68 -36.79
C GLY A 313 -6.47 -4.73 -37.43
N ASP A 314 -6.94 -3.90 -38.37
CA ASP A 314 -6.13 -2.93 -39.11
C ASP A 314 -6.03 -1.56 -38.41
N ARG A 315 -6.69 -1.39 -37.26
CA ARG A 315 -6.71 -0.15 -36.47
C ARG A 315 -6.13 -0.36 -35.08
N ASN A 316 -5.89 0.73 -34.37
CA ASN A 316 -5.59 0.67 -32.94
C ASN A 316 -6.87 0.33 -32.15
N CYS A 317 -6.70 -0.30 -31.00
CA CYS A 317 -7.79 -0.61 -30.09
C CYS A 317 -8.34 0.68 -29.47
N LEU A 318 -9.66 0.82 -29.38
CA LEU A 318 -10.30 2.04 -28.87
C LEU A 318 -10.32 2.09 -27.33
N ASN A 319 -10.52 0.93 -26.71
CA ASN A 319 -10.62 0.77 -25.27
C ASN A 319 -10.38 -0.70 -24.92
N TRP A 320 -10.44 -1.02 -23.64
CA TRP A 320 -10.26 -2.36 -23.11
C TRP A 320 -11.22 -3.40 -23.70
N MET A 321 -12.47 -3.01 -23.92
CA MET A 321 -13.49 -3.95 -24.40
C MET A 321 -13.25 -4.32 -25.87
N ASP A 322 -12.81 -3.35 -26.65
CA ASP A 322 -12.37 -3.55 -28.03
C ASP A 322 -11.09 -4.41 -28.10
N PHE A 323 -10.11 -4.13 -27.24
CA PHE A 323 -8.92 -4.98 -27.06
C PHE A 323 -9.27 -6.43 -26.75
N ARG A 324 -10.15 -6.66 -25.76
CA ARG A 324 -10.60 -8.00 -25.35
C ARG A 324 -11.20 -8.81 -26.51
N ARG A 325 -11.90 -8.15 -27.42
CA ARG A 325 -12.64 -8.81 -28.51
C ARG A 325 -11.86 -8.92 -29.81
N HIS A 326 -11.01 -7.94 -30.12
CA HIS A 326 -10.49 -7.75 -31.46
C HIS A 326 -8.97 -7.67 -31.57
N CYS A 327 -8.20 -7.86 -30.48
CA CYS A 327 -6.74 -7.73 -30.58
C CYS A 327 -6.16 -8.71 -31.62
N SER A 328 -5.21 -8.24 -32.42
CA SER A 328 -4.61 -9.04 -33.50
C SER A 328 -3.51 -9.97 -32.98
N SER A 329 -2.89 -9.64 -31.85
CA SER A 329 -1.69 -10.33 -31.38
C SER A 329 -2.02 -11.64 -30.65
N ARG A 330 -1.57 -12.76 -31.23
CA ARG A 330 -1.74 -14.10 -30.66
C ARG A 330 -1.16 -14.26 -29.26
N GLN A 331 -0.21 -13.41 -28.84
CA GLN A 331 0.38 -13.49 -27.51
C GLN A 331 -0.61 -13.15 -26.40
N PHE A 332 -1.62 -12.33 -26.68
CA PHE A 332 -2.65 -11.93 -25.72
C PHE A 332 -3.81 -12.94 -25.65
N HIS A 333 -3.89 -13.90 -26.59
CA HIS A 333 -4.86 -15.01 -26.55
C HIS A 333 -4.39 -16.17 -25.66
N ARG A 334 -3.72 -15.86 -24.55
CA ARG A 334 -3.05 -16.84 -23.70
C ARG A 334 -3.29 -16.52 -22.23
N LYS A 335 -3.67 -17.55 -21.46
CA LYS A 335 -3.77 -17.48 -19.99
C LYS A 335 -3.22 -18.73 -19.33
N PHE A 336 -2.86 -18.66 -18.05
CA PHE A 336 -2.48 -19.84 -17.28
C PHE A 336 -3.69 -20.69 -16.91
N ASN A 337 -3.54 -22.02 -16.92
CA ASN A 337 -4.57 -22.94 -16.45
C ASN A 337 -4.47 -23.15 -14.94
N TYR A 338 -5.28 -22.43 -14.18
CA TYR A 338 -5.30 -22.54 -12.72
C TYR A 338 -6.04 -23.79 -12.19
N LYS A 339 -6.94 -24.36 -13.01
CA LYS A 339 -7.74 -25.56 -12.70
C LYS A 339 -6.96 -26.85 -12.88
N SER A 340 -5.92 -26.85 -13.71
CA SER A 340 -5.07 -28.02 -13.91
C SER A 340 -4.43 -28.44 -12.57
N ARG A 341 -4.68 -29.69 -12.17
CA ARG A 341 -3.96 -30.33 -11.06
C ARG A 341 -2.53 -30.70 -11.44
N ARG A 342 -2.21 -30.77 -12.74
CA ARG A 342 -0.83 -31.03 -13.20
C ARG A 342 0.03 -29.83 -12.86
N ARG A 343 1.18 -30.11 -12.21
CA ARG A 343 1.91 -29.12 -11.43
C ARG A 343 2.53 -27.96 -12.22
N TYR A 344 2.62 -27.96 -13.56
CA TYR A 344 3.36 -26.90 -14.28
C TYR A 344 2.83 -26.56 -15.69
N ASN A 345 2.84 -25.26 -16.01
CA ASN A 345 2.94 -24.64 -17.34
C ASN A 345 1.87 -24.88 -18.41
N THR A 346 0.68 -25.41 -18.11
CA THR A 346 -0.39 -25.40 -19.12
C THR A 346 -0.91 -23.97 -19.32
N VAL A 347 -0.39 -23.31 -20.35
CA VAL A 347 -0.95 -22.08 -20.90
C VAL A 347 -2.06 -22.47 -21.88
N LEU A 348 -3.27 -21.97 -21.66
CA LEU A 348 -4.42 -22.19 -22.53
C LEU A 348 -4.51 -21.08 -23.56
N ARG A 349 -4.98 -21.43 -24.75
CA ARG A 349 -5.40 -20.45 -25.73
C ARG A 349 -6.81 -19.97 -25.41
N THR A 350 -7.03 -18.66 -25.42
CA THR A 350 -8.32 -18.03 -25.15
C THR A 350 -8.92 -17.44 -26.43
N ARG A 351 -10.24 -17.34 -26.50
CA ARG A 351 -10.94 -16.63 -27.60
C ARG A 351 -10.82 -15.11 -27.47
N THR A 352 -10.68 -14.62 -26.25
CA THR A 352 -10.53 -13.20 -25.91
C THR A 352 -9.07 -12.87 -25.58
N CYS A 353 -8.75 -11.60 -25.67
CA CYS A 353 -7.44 -11.06 -25.32
C CYS A 353 -7.34 -10.82 -23.81
N VAL A 354 -6.21 -11.23 -23.24
CA VAL A 354 -5.88 -11.15 -21.82
C VAL A 354 -5.02 -9.92 -21.57
N GLU A 355 -5.50 -9.05 -20.67
CA GLU A 355 -4.77 -7.86 -20.25
C GLU A 355 -3.58 -8.24 -19.37
N TYR A 356 -3.80 -9.10 -18.37
CA TYR A 356 -2.75 -9.59 -17.49
C TYR A 356 -3.08 -10.96 -16.89
N ASP A 357 -2.09 -11.84 -16.83
CA ASP A 357 -2.18 -13.06 -16.03
C ASP A 357 -0.81 -13.47 -15.48
N ILE A 358 -0.80 -14.14 -14.33
CA ILE A 358 0.42 -14.60 -13.65
C ILE A 358 0.39 -16.11 -13.45
N HIS A 359 1.55 -16.73 -13.31
CA HIS A 359 1.70 -18.13 -12.96
C HIS A 359 1.22 -18.39 -11.52
N LYS A 360 0.50 -19.49 -11.31
CA LYS A 360 -0.10 -19.89 -10.02
C LYS A 360 0.87 -19.87 -8.83
N ALA A 361 2.11 -20.27 -9.07
CA ALA A 361 3.16 -20.27 -8.05
C ALA A 361 3.56 -18.86 -7.56
N CYS A 362 3.32 -17.82 -8.36
CA CYS A 362 3.64 -16.42 -8.07
C CYS A 362 2.41 -15.59 -7.68
N ALA A 363 1.21 -16.17 -7.81
CA ALA A 363 -0.05 -15.44 -7.61
C ALA A 363 -0.19 -14.85 -6.21
N LYS A 364 0.23 -15.60 -5.18
CA LYS A 364 0.09 -15.24 -3.75
C LYS A 364 1.32 -14.55 -3.15
N ASP A 365 2.50 -14.90 -3.62
CA ASP A 365 3.75 -14.44 -3.02
C ASP A 365 4.91 -14.56 -4.02
N CYS A 366 5.50 -13.42 -4.34
CA CYS A 366 6.64 -13.29 -5.24
C CYS A 366 7.95 -13.78 -4.64
N SER A 367 8.07 -13.80 -3.30
CA SER A 367 9.24 -14.29 -2.57
C SER A 367 9.22 -15.82 -2.39
N SER A 368 8.06 -16.45 -2.59
CA SER A 368 7.93 -17.90 -2.41
C SER A 368 8.92 -18.69 -3.28
N ARG A 369 9.51 -19.75 -2.70
CA ARG A 369 10.42 -20.68 -3.42
C ARG A 369 9.78 -21.25 -4.69
N ALA A 370 8.46 -21.44 -4.67
CA ALA A 370 7.71 -21.90 -5.83
C ALA A 370 7.72 -20.88 -6.97
N CYS A 371 7.52 -19.59 -6.66
CA CYS A 371 7.62 -18.52 -7.66
C CYS A 371 9.03 -18.33 -8.18
N GLN A 372 10.03 -18.34 -7.29
CA GLN A 372 11.44 -18.14 -7.65
C GLN A 372 11.94 -19.19 -8.66
N LYS A 373 11.44 -20.44 -8.57
CA LYS A 373 11.73 -21.52 -9.53
C LYS A 373 11.15 -21.27 -10.93
N VAL A 374 10.14 -20.42 -11.08
CA VAL A 374 9.58 -20.06 -12.39
C VAL A 374 10.50 -19.01 -13.02
N PRO A 375 11.05 -19.25 -14.23
CA PRO A 375 11.86 -18.24 -14.92
C PRO A 375 11.09 -16.94 -15.11
N ALA A 376 11.73 -15.78 -14.89
CA ALA A 376 11.06 -14.47 -14.91
C ALA A 376 10.20 -14.23 -16.16
N HIS A 377 10.73 -14.54 -17.36
CA HIS A 377 10.02 -14.40 -18.63
C HIS A 377 8.80 -15.34 -18.82
N ARG A 378 8.60 -16.32 -17.92
CA ARG A 378 7.47 -17.27 -17.93
C ARG A 378 6.51 -17.05 -16.77
N ARG A 379 6.78 -16.08 -15.88
CA ARG A 379 5.91 -15.81 -14.74
C ARG A 379 4.61 -15.18 -15.19
N GLU A 380 4.60 -14.42 -16.28
CA GLU A 380 3.51 -13.51 -16.59
C GLU A 380 3.17 -13.50 -18.09
N LEU A 381 1.90 -13.23 -18.37
CA LEU A 381 1.30 -13.06 -19.70
C LEU A 381 0.53 -11.74 -19.74
N GLY A 382 0.20 -11.28 -20.94
CA GLY A 382 -0.54 -10.03 -21.16
C GLY A 382 0.33 -8.85 -21.58
N LEU A 383 -0.19 -7.64 -21.34
CA LEU A 383 0.41 -6.38 -21.76
C LEU A 383 1.79 -6.17 -21.11
N PRO A 384 2.76 -5.60 -21.84
CA PRO A 384 4.07 -5.29 -21.29
C PRO A 384 4.03 -4.42 -20.04
N PHE A 385 3.11 -3.45 -19.98
CA PHE A 385 2.93 -2.58 -18.81
C PHE A 385 2.79 -3.41 -17.52
N TRP A 386 1.98 -4.46 -17.51
CA TRP A 386 1.74 -5.29 -16.32
C TRP A 386 2.84 -6.34 -16.05
N LYS A 387 3.81 -6.57 -16.93
CA LYS A 387 4.87 -7.56 -16.68
C LYS A 387 5.90 -7.05 -15.68
N GLY A 388 6.39 -7.94 -14.83
CA GLY A 388 7.35 -7.69 -13.76
C GLY A 388 6.71 -7.44 -12.39
N ARG A 389 5.54 -8.01 -12.07
CA ARG A 389 4.86 -7.81 -10.77
C ARG A 389 5.75 -8.18 -9.57
N CYS A 390 6.59 -9.20 -9.74
CA CYS A 390 7.55 -9.64 -8.73
C CYS A 390 8.88 -8.86 -8.73
N SER A 391 8.95 -7.73 -9.43
CA SER A 391 10.12 -6.85 -9.46
C SER A 391 9.76 -5.51 -8.84
N ALA A 392 10.39 -5.19 -7.70
CA ALA A 392 10.16 -3.91 -7.01
C ALA A 392 10.42 -2.70 -7.92
N HIS A 393 11.47 -2.79 -8.76
CA HIS A 393 11.79 -1.78 -9.76
C HIS A 393 10.66 -1.57 -10.78
N MET A 394 10.08 -2.65 -11.32
CA MET A 394 8.99 -2.51 -12.30
C MET A 394 7.73 -1.95 -11.63
N ASN A 395 7.52 -2.26 -10.36
CA ASN A 395 6.41 -1.73 -9.57
C ASN A 395 6.58 -0.23 -9.29
N ALA A 396 7.79 0.22 -9.00
CA ALA A 396 8.14 1.64 -8.90
C ALA A 396 7.92 2.36 -10.23
N LEU A 397 8.41 1.82 -11.36
CA LEU A 397 8.23 2.42 -12.68
C LEU A 397 6.75 2.63 -13.05
N ARG A 398 5.85 1.68 -12.72
CA ARG A 398 4.41 1.86 -12.96
C ARG A 398 3.81 2.97 -12.10
N SER A 399 4.31 3.10 -10.87
CA SER A 399 3.86 4.13 -9.93
C SER A 399 4.34 5.52 -10.39
N GLU A 400 5.57 5.62 -10.90
CA GLU A 400 6.10 6.83 -11.54
C GLU A 400 5.30 7.20 -12.77
N ARG A 401 5.02 6.25 -13.67
CA ARG A 401 4.16 6.50 -14.85
C ARG A 401 2.78 7.03 -14.48
N LEU A 402 2.18 6.51 -13.42
CA LEU A 402 0.90 7.04 -12.93
C LEU A 402 1.07 8.47 -12.42
N ALA A 403 2.09 8.73 -11.61
CA ALA A 403 2.37 10.06 -11.08
C ALA A 403 2.67 11.08 -12.20
N GLU A 404 3.44 10.70 -13.23
CA GLU A 404 3.67 11.50 -14.43
C GLU A 404 2.38 11.82 -15.17
N ALA A 405 1.46 10.85 -15.27
CA ALA A 405 0.15 11.05 -15.90
C ALA A 405 -0.74 12.05 -15.13
N PHE A 406 -0.48 12.25 -13.82
CA PHE A 406 -1.08 13.31 -13.00
C PHE A 406 -0.28 14.62 -13.01
N GLY A 407 0.73 14.76 -13.89
CA GLY A 407 1.52 15.98 -14.02
C GLY A 407 2.62 16.14 -12.96
N ILE A 408 2.95 15.09 -12.21
CA ILE A 408 4.08 15.11 -11.26
C ILE A 408 5.38 14.93 -12.07
N VAL A 409 5.87 16.05 -12.61
CA VAL A 409 7.03 16.10 -13.52
C VAL A 409 8.30 15.47 -12.92
N SER A 410 8.40 15.44 -11.60
CA SER A 410 9.53 14.87 -10.87
C SER A 410 9.49 13.35 -10.76
N ALA A 411 8.37 12.67 -11.06
CA ALA A 411 8.23 11.23 -10.82
C ALA A 411 9.28 10.39 -11.56
N GLY A 412 9.40 10.48 -12.90
CA GLY A 412 10.44 9.77 -13.66
C GLY A 412 11.83 10.41 -13.64
N LYS A 413 12.05 11.43 -12.79
CA LYS A 413 13.35 12.12 -12.67
C LYS A 413 13.97 12.02 -11.29
N THR A 414 13.16 12.00 -10.23
CA THR A 414 13.60 12.01 -8.83
C THR A 414 12.91 10.96 -7.96
N HIS A 415 12.16 10.02 -8.56
CA HIS A 415 11.36 8.99 -7.88
C HIS A 415 10.25 9.56 -6.99
N GLN A 416 9.95 10.85 -7.10
CA GLN A 416 8.96 11.52 -6.28
C GLN A 416 7.55 11.27 -6.82
N LEU A 417 6.72 10.53 -6.08
CA LEU A 417 5.38 10.14 -6.52
C LEU A 417 4.25 11.10 -6.13
N GLN A 418 4.57 12.20 -5.46
CA GLN A 418 3.59 13.17 -4.98
C GLN A 418 4.16 14.56 -5.11
N GLN A 419 3.28 15.56 -5.28
CA GLN A 419 3.71 16.94 -5.12
C GLN A 419 4.34 17.13 -3.73
N SER A 420 5.36 18.00 -3.63
CA SER A 420 6.08 18.20 -2.38
C SER A 420 5.09 18.46 -1.24
N PRO A 421 5.16 17.69 -0.14
CA PRO A 421 4.24 17.88 0.97
C PRO A 421 4.36 19.32 1.47
N GLY A 422 3.25 19.85 2.00
CA GLY A 422 3.28 21.16 2.63
C GLY A 422 4.33 21.22 3.75
N GLY A 423 4.69 22.45 4.15
CA GLY A 423 5.69 22.69 5.19
C GLY A 423 5.23 22.33 6.61
N GLU A 424 4.17 21.53 6.78
CA GLU A 424 3.64 21.17 8.08
C GLU A 424 4.58 20.22 8.83
N THR A 425 4.90 20.59 10.07
CA THR A 425 5.78 19.83 10.95
C THR A 425 5.22 18.45 11.29
N CYS A 426 6.14 17.48 11.35
CA CYS A 426 5.94 16.16 11.93
C CYS A 426 6.15 16.14 13.46
N LEU A 427 6.74 17.20 14.02
CA LEU A 427 7.03 17.30 15.44
C LEU A 427 5.75 17.61 16.20
N SER A 428 5.33 16.66 17.05
CA SER A 428 4.24 16.87 18.00
C SER A 428 4.78 16.92 19.43
N SER A 429 4.31 17.89 20.22
CA SER A 429 4.66 17.97 21.64
C SER A 429 4.08 16.80 22.44
N SER A 430 2.88 16.32 22.04
CA SER A 430 2.12 15.28 22.74
C SER A 430 2.56 13.86 22.40
N SER A 431 3.14 13.63 21.21
CA SER A 431 3.57 12.30 20.78
C SER A 431 5.01 11.99 21.20
N MET A 432 5.29 10.72 21.53
CA MET A 432 6.67 10.23 21.59
C MET A 432 7.22 9.88 20.20
N LEU A 433 6.35 9.80 19.18
CA LEU A 433 6.78 9.65 17.79
C LEU A 433 7.50 10.92 17.33
N CYS A 434 8.43 10.76 16.39
CA CYS A 434 9.14 11.88 15.76
C CYS A 434 10.01 12.70 16.73
N LYS A 435 10.39 12.11 17.87
CA LYS A 435 11.39 12.65 18.81
C LYS A 435 12.66 11.83 18.66
N PRO A 436 13.57 12.21 17.74
CA PRO A 436 14.73 11.39 17.43
C PRO A 436 15.71 11.36 18.59
N ASN A 437 16.25 10.17 18.87
CA ASN A 437 17.50 10.00 19.58
C ASN A 437 18.65 10.11 18.57
N THR A 438 19.41 11.19 18.66
CA THR A 438 20.51 11.47 17.72
C THR A 438 21.65 10.46 17.79
N THR A 439 21.82 9.74 18.90
CA THR A 439 22.85 8.69 18.98
C THR A 439 22.40 7.37 18.34
N GLU A 440 21.10 7.07 18.42
CA GLU A 440 20.52 5.84 17.85
C GLU A 440 20.10 6.00 16.38
N GLY A 441 19.96 7.23 15.89
CA GLY A 441 19.51 7.48 14.52
C GLY A 441 18.01 7.34 14.30
N GLY A 442 17.19 7.29 15.35
CA GLY A 442 15.73 7.22 15.25
C GLY A 442 15.05 7.67 16.55
N MET A 443 13.75 7.98 16.57
CA MET A 443 12.77 7.93 15.48
C MET A 443 12.59 9.31 14.85
N TYR A 444 13.22 9.54 13.70
CA TYR A 444 12.91 10.68 12.84
C TYR A 444 11.57 10.46 12.15
N CYS A 445 11.01 11.50 11.51
CA CYS A 445 9.81 11.33 10.70
C CYS A 445 9.88 12.09 9.39
N THR A 446 9.11 11.63 8.41
CA THR A 446 9.00 12.27 7.10
C THR A 446 7.59 12.15 6.56
N ARG A 447 7.21 13.06 5.66
CA ARG A 447 5.95 13.04 4.90
C ARG A 447 6.13 12.64 3.43
N LEU A 448 7.36 12.34 3.02
CA LEU A 448 7.64 12.08 1.60
C LEU A 448 6.93 10.84 1.04
N TRP A 449 6.52 9.91 1.90
CA TRP A 449 5.73 8.75 1.51
C TRP A 449 4.25 8.97 1.81
N GLY A 450 3.48 9.39 0.82
CA GLY A 450 2.03 9.48 0.98
C GLY A 450 1.55 10.70 1.76
N GLY A 451 2.41 11.67 2.11
CA GLY A 451 2.07 12.74 3.03
C GLY A 451 1.87 12.29 4.49
N VAL A 452 2.00 10.99 4.77
CA VAL A 452 1.85 10.41 6.10
C VAL A 452 3.11 10.67 6.90
N CYS A 453 2.97 11.29 8.07
CA CYS A 453 4.10 11.45 8.98
C CYS A 453 4.47 10.10 9.61
N GLN A 454 5.44 9.41 9.00
CA GLN A 454 5.88 8.08 9.41
C GLN A 454 7.25 8.15 10.08
N PRO A 455 7.46 7.39 11.18
CA PRO A 455 8.79 7.12 11.72
C PRO A 455 9.73 6.50 10.68
N CYS A 456 10.97 6.96 10.67
CA CYS A 456 12.09 6.42 9.90
C CYS A 456 13.38 6.47 10.74
N TYR A 457 14.43 5.79 10.26
CA TYR A 457 15.73 5.79 10.92
C TYR A 457 16.89 6.12 9.98
N VAL A 458 18.01 6.58 10.53
CA VAL A 458 19.27 6.82 9.84
C VAL A 458 20.25 5.71 10.25
N PRO A 459 20.75 4.89 9.32
CA PRO A 459 21.76 3.88 9.62
C PRO A 459 23.14 4.50 9.88
N GLY A 460 24.07 3.73 10.47
CA GLY A 460 25.47 4.14 10.67
C GLY A 460 25.69 5.18 11.78
N THR A 461 24.73 5.32 12.68
CA THR A 461 24.85 6.14 13.89
C THR A 461 25.70 5.46 14.97
N MET A 462 26.13 6.22 15.98
CA MET A 462 26.94 5.73 17.09
C MET A 462 26.36 4.48 17.78
N VAL A 463 25.04 4.41 17.88
CA VAL A 463 24.28 3.26 18.38
C VAL A 463 23.31 2.85 17.28
N GLU A 464 23.19 1.55 17.03
CA GLU A 464 22.24 1.03 16.05
C GLU A 464 20.79 1.23 16.53
N TYR A 465 19.92 1.69 15.64
CA TYR A 465 18.51 1.86 15.96
C TYR A 465 17.84 0.48 16.22
N PRO A 466 17.24 0.24 17.40
CA PRO A 466 16.78 -1.10 17.80
C PRO A 466 15.60 -1.65 16.99
N LYS A 467 14.95 -0.84 16.14
CA LYS A 467 13.81 -1.24 15.30
C LYS A 467 14.06 -1.00 13.81
N SER A 468 15.31 -1.16 13.38
CA SER A 468 15.72 -1.02 11.97
C SER A 468 14.94 -1.92 11.02
N ASP A 469 14.48 -3.10 11.47
CA ASP A 469 13.66 -4.02 10.66
C ASP A 469 12.19 -3.58 10.53
N GLU A 470 11.68 -2.75 11.44
CA GLU A 470 10.26 -2.32 11.47
C GLU A 470 10.07 -0.94 10.80
N ALA A 471 11.10 -0.10 10.82
CA ALA A 471 11.08 1.25 10.28
C ALA A 471 11.85 1.34 8.95
N PRO A 472 11.36 2.10 7.96
CA PRO A 472 12.14 2.38 6.75
C PRO A 472 13.32 3.32 7.07
N MET A 473 14.37 3.25 6.25
CA MET A 473 15.43 4.27 6.25
C MET A 473 14.86 5.63 5.83
N CYS A 474 15.31 6.71 6.46
CA CYS A 474 14.83 8.04 6.15
C CYS A 474 15.23 8.49 4.73
N PRO A 475 14.42 9.33 4.06
CA PRO A 475 14.82 9.93 2.80
C PRO A 475 16.04 10.85 2.96
N TRP A 476 16.90 10.94 1.94
CA TRP A 476 18.13 11.75 1.95
C TRP A 476 17.88 13.23 2.26
N SER A 477 16.69 13.72 1.93
CA SER A 477 16.27 15.11 2.14
C SER A 477 15.75 15.40 3.55
N THR A 478 15.68 14.42 4.46
CA THR A 478 15.10 14.59 5.81
C THR A 478 15.70 15.78 6.56
N PHE A 479 17.02 16.01 6.47
CA PHE A 479 17.70 17.12 7.15
C PHE A 479 17.90 18.37 6.26
N LYS A 480 17.64 18.25 4.96
CA LYS A 480 17.83 19.32 3.96
C LYS A 480 16.52 20.09 3.70
N ALA A 481 15.42 19.35 3.55
CA ALA A 481 14.13 19.88 3.10
C ALA A 481 13.14 20.12 4.25
N SER A 482 13.18 19.31 5.32
CA SER A 482 12.27 19.50 6.45
C SER A 482 12.82 20.57 7.40
N GLY A 483 11.98 21.55 7.76
CA GLY A 483 12.32 22.51 8.81
C GLY A 483 12.52 21.85 10.18
N ASP A 484 11.95 20.66 10.37
CA ASP A 484 11.87 19.96 11.65
C ASP A 484 13.23 19.54 12.19
N TYR A 485 14.09 18.94 11.37
CA TYR A 485 15.35 18.34 11.83
C TYR A 485 16.60 19.06 11.32
N ARG A 486 16.43 20.25 10.72
CA ARG A 486 17.56 21.00 10.14
C ARG A 486 18.59 21.43 11.18
N THR A 487 18.18 21.62 12.43
CA THR A 487 19.07 22.11 13.50
C THR A 487 20.10 21.05 13.90
N ALA A 488 21.35 21.46 14.08
CA ALA A 488 22.45 20.56 14.44
C ALA A 488 22.18 19.68 15.69
N PRO A 489 21.50 20.14 16.75
CA PRO A 489 21.17 19.29 17.90
C PRO A 489 20.22 18.13 17.60
N MET A 490 19.46 18.21 16.51
CA MET A 490 18.53 17.15 16.07
C MET A 490 19.15 16.22 15.02
N GLN A 491 20.32 16.55 14.47
CA GLN A 491 20.99 15.73 13.48
C GLN A 491 21.63 14.48 14.12
N PRO A 492 21.69 13.36 13.40
CA PRO A 492 22.25 12.11 13.92
C PRO A 492 23.75 12.24 14.17
N LYS A 493 24.25 11.55 15.20
CA LYS A 493 25.68 11.42 15.48
C LYS A 493 26.20 10.15 14.82
N CYS A 494 27.02 10.33 13.80
CA CYS A 494 27.55 9.23 13.00
C CYS A 494 28.68 8.49 13.71
N ALA A 495 28.73 7.16 13.56
CA ALA A 495 29.83 6.33 14.07
C ALA A 495 31.10 6.48 13.22
N SER A 496 30.94 6.82 11.94
CA SER A 496 32.02 6.99 10.97
C SER A 496 31.74 8.18 10.04
N ASP A 497 32.78 8.67 9.39
CA ASP A 497 32.76 9.64 8.29
C ASP A 497 32.80 8.96 6.91
N LYS A 498 32.70 7.63 6.84
CA LYS A 498 32.64 6.86 5.60
C LYS A 498 31.27 6.95 4.93
N PRO A 499 31.20 7.33 3.64
CA PRO A 499 29.95 7.33 2.88
C PRO A 499 29.21 5.99 2.86
N SER A 500 29.91 4.86 2.84
CA SER A 500 29.30 3.52 2.85
C SER A 500 28.52 3.18 4.12
N ASP A 501 28.83 3.86 5.23
CA ASP A 501 28.06 3.76 6.49
C ASP A 501 26.82 4.69 6.49
N LEU A 502 26.61 5.45 5.41
CA LEU A 502 25.43 6.28 5.08
C LEU A 502 25.14 7.48 5.99
N CYS A 503 25.34 7.40 7.32
CA CYS A 503 24.97 8.46 8.26
C CYS A 503 25.53 9.83 7.86
N CYS A 504 26.82 9.89 7.54
CA CYS A 504 27.49 11.15 7.22
C CYS A 504 26.94 11.82 5.94
N LEU A 505 26.27 11.06 5.05
CA LEU A 505 25.68 11.57 3.82
C LEU A 505 24.41 12.38 4.10
N TYR A 506 23.71 12.07 5.19
CA TYR A 506 22.54 12.84 5.63
C TYR A 506 22.93 14.21 6.20
N THR A 507 24.06 14.28 6.91
CA THR A 507 24.56 15.47 7.61
C THR A 507 25.61 16.24 6.81
N SER A 508 26.01 15.74 5.64
CA SER A 508 27.08 16.29 4.81
C SER A 508 28.44 16.37 5.56
N THR A 509 28.72 15.39 6.43
CA THR A 509 29.95 15.34 7.24
C THR A 509 30.92 14.23 6.80
N CYS A 510 30.74 13.66 5.61
CA CYS A 510 31.59 12.59 5.12
C CYS A 510 33.00 13.07 4.75
N ASN A 511 33.96 12.14 4.79
CA ASN A 511 35.31 12.37 4.29
C ASN A 511 35.30 12.53 2.76
N SER A 512 35.60 13.74 2.29
CA SER A 512 35.56 14.07 0.87
C SER A 512 36.59 13.34 0.01
N THR A 513 37.66 12.82 0.62
CA THR A 513 38.71 12.08 -0.10
C THR A 513 38.25 10.70 -0.58
N LEU A 514 37.20 10.13 0.03
CA LEU A 514 36.67 8.82 -0.34
C LEU A 514 35.65 8.89 -1.49
N ILE A 515 35.13 10.09 -1.77
CA ILE A 515 34.01 10.32 -2.69
C ILE A 515 34.41 10.14 -4.17
N SER A 516 35.65 10.49 -4.53
CA SER A 516 36.11 10.44 -5.93
C SER A 516 36.44 9.04 -6.43
N ASN A 517 36.65 8.08 -5.53
CA ASN A 517 37.20 6.77 -5.85
C ASN A 517 36.09 5.81 -6.32
N VAL A 518 36.43 4.87 -7.19
CA VAL A 518 35.54 3.75 -7.57
C VAL A 518 35.52 2.71 -6.46
N THR A 519 34.86 3.05 -5.36
CA THR A 519 34.67 2.19 -4.18
C THR A 519 33.20 2.19 -3.78
N GLU A 520 32.83 1.35 -2.80
CA GLU A 520 31.49 1.38 -2.19
C GLU A 520 31.17 2.78 -1.60
N ASP A 521 32.17 3.51 -1.08
CA ASP A 521 31.99 4.87 -0.58
C ASP A 521 31.61 5.86 -1.70
N GLY A 522 32.34 5.83 -2.83
CA GLY A 522 32.02 6.67 -3.98
C GLY A 522 30.64 6.37 -4.56
N PHE A 523 30.23 5.09 -4.57
CA PHE A 523 28.91 4.68 -5.03
C PHE A 523 27.80 5.17 -4.08
N ALA A 524 27.97 4.98 -2.77
CA ALA A 524 27.02 5.47 -1.77
C ALA A 524 26.85 7.00 -1.85
N TYR A 525 27.96 7.73 -2.01
CA TYR A 525 27.90 9.18 -2.22
C TYR A 525 27.13 9.54 -3.49
N ALA A 526 27.48 8.96 -4.65
CA ALA A 526 26.79 9.22 -5.91
C ALA A 526 25.29 8.94 -5.80
N SER A 527 24.90 7.89 -5.07
CA SER A 527 23.49 7.57 -4.82
C SER A 527 22.79 8.61 -3.95
N SER A 528 23.47 9.21 -2.98
CA SER A 528 22.89 10.21 -2.08
C SER A 528 22.65 11.57 -2.72
N LEU A 529 23.29 11.84 -3.88
CA LEU A 529 23.08 13.07 -4.63
C LEU A 529 21.70 13.14 -5.28
N GLN A 530 21.04 11.98 -5.46
CA GLN A 530 19.74 11.88 -6.14
C GLN A 530 19.78 12.51 -7.55
N ASP A 531 20.91 12.32 -8.22
CA ASP A 531 21.23 12.91 -9.53
C ASP A 531 21.63 11.78 -10.49
N ASN A 532 20.84 11.63 -11.55
CA ASN A 532 21.07 10.59 -12.53
C ASN A 532 22.37 10.81 -13.31
N GLU A 533 22.71 12.05 -13.65
CA GLU A 533 23.93 12.36 -14.39
C GLU A 533 25.16 12.06 -13.55
N ALA A 534 25.13 12.42 -12.27
CA ALA A 534 26.20 12.08 -11.32
C ALA A 534 26.38 10.56 -11.18
N MET A 535 25.29 9.81 -11.11
CA MET A 535 25.34 8.33 -11.06
C MET A 535 25.85 7.73 -12.37
N VAL A 536 25.44 8.24 -13.54
CA VAL A 536 25.98 7.81 -14.85
C VAL A 536 27.47 8.07 -14.95
N ALA A 537 27.93 9.25 -14.54
CA ALA A 537 29.34 9.60 -14.55
C ALA A 537 30.14 8.67 -13.63
N PHE A 538 29.62 8.36 -12.45
CA PHE A 538 30.25 7.40 -11.54
C PHE A 538 30.32 6.00 -12.13
N LEU A 539 29.20 5.45 -12.64
CA LEU A 539 29.17 4.10 -13.20
C LEU A 539 30.01 3.95 -14.47
N THR A 540 30.11 5.01 -15.28
CA THR A 540 31.00 5.01 -16.46
C THR A 540 32.45 4.83 -16.04
N ARG A 541 32.93 5.59 -15.04
CA ARG A 541 34.28 5.42 -14.48
C ARG A 541 34.45 4.01 -13.90
N ALA A 542 33.45 3.53 -13.15
CA ALA A 542 33.50 2.21 -12.54
C ALA A 542 33.62 1.07 -13.56
N VAL A 543 32.91 1.15 -14.67
CA VAL A 543 33.01 0.18 -15.77
C VAL A 543 34.39 0.20 -16.41
N ASN A 544 34.96 1.40 -16.63
CA ASN A 544 36.31 1.52 -17.18
C ASN A 544 37.36 0.91 -16.23
N GLU A 545 37.36 1.32 -14.96
CA GLU A 545 38.37 0.88 -13.99
C GLU A 545 38.24 -0.61 -13.62
N VAL A 546 37.03 -1.10 -13.36
CA VAL A 546 36.82 -2.47 -12.83
C VAL A 546 36.71 -3.51 -13.94
N LEU A 547 36.10 -3.17 -15.09
CA LEU A 547 35.89 -4.11 -16.18
C LEU A 547 36.84 -3.92 -17.35
N SER A 548 37.64 -2.84 -17.37
CA SER A 548 38.51 -2.46 -18.50
C SER A 548 37.75 -2.41 -19.82
N LYS A 549 36.53 -1.84 -19.79
CA LYS A 549 35.64 -1.69 -20.95
C LYS A 549 35.12 -0.27 -21.07
N GLU A 550 34.85 0.16 -22.30
CA GLU A 550 34.12 1.38 -22.58
C GLU A 550 32.61 1.10 -22.67
N VAL A 551 31.78 2.08 -22.31
CA VAL A 551 30.32 1.99 -22.39
C VAL A 551 29.87 2.56 -23.74
N GLU A 552 29.48 1.69 -24.65
CA GLU A 552 28.98 2.09 -25.97
C GLU A 552 27.52 2.61 -25.89
N ASP A 553 26.67 1.94 -25.10
CA ASP A 553 25.24 2.26 -24.95
C ASP A 553 24.98 3.11 -23.69
N THR A 554 25.23 4.41 -23.83
CA THR A 554 25.06 5.39 -22.74
C THR A 554 23.61 5.57 -22.31
N GLU A 555 22.65 5.42 -23.23
CA GLU A 555 21.21 5.51 -22.92
C GLU A 555 20.78 4.36 -22.00
N ARG A 556 21.24 3.15 -22.30
CA ARG A 556 20.95 1.97 -21.47
C ARG A 556 21.65 2.05 -20.12
N LEU A 557 22.88 2.59 -20.06
CA LEU A 557 23.52 2.88 -18.77
C LEU A 557 22.73 3.93 -17.98
N ALA A 558 22.26 5.01 -18.61
CA ALA A 558 21.48 6.05 -17.95
C ALA A 558 20.18 5.52 -17.36
N LYS A 559 19.47 4.65 -18.08
CA LYS A 559 18.29 3.95 -17.55
C LYS A 559 18.65 3.09 -16.35
N LEU A 560 19.81 2.44 -16.32
CA LEU A 560 20.22 1.62 -15.17
C LEU A 560 20.65 2.47 -13.99
N ALA A 561 21.42 3.53 -14.24
CA ALA A 561 21.92 4.47 -13.25
C ALA A 561 20.78 5.07 -12.42
N TYR A 562 19.69 5.44 -13.10
CA TYR A 562 18.49 6.00 -12.47
C TYR A 562 18.01 5.13 -11.30
N TRP A 563 17.98 3.82 -11.49
CA TRP A 563 17.50 2.90 -10.46
C TRP A 563 18.53 2.51 -9.42
N GLN A 564 19.77 3.01 -9.48
CA GLN A 564 20.77 2.74 -8.45
C GLN A 564 20.63 3.66 -7.23
N TRP A 565 19.83 4.70 -7.35
CA TRP A 565 19.48 5.61 -6.26
C TRP A 565 17.96 5.67 -6.06
N GLY A 566 17.53 6.43 -5.06
CA GLY A 566 16.12 6.57 -4.69
C GLY A 566 15.91 7.74 -3.73
N LEU A 567 14.69 7.86 -3.21
CA LEU A 567 14.38 8.86 -2.17
C LEU A 567 15.18 8.59 -0.87
N SER A 568 15.45 7.31 -0.61
CA SER A 568 16.18 6.79 0.55
C SER A 568 17.29 5.83 0.07
N PRO A 569 18.21 5.38 0.94
CA PRO A 569 19.20 4.38 0.57
C PRO A 569 18.55 3.10 0.02
N THR A 570 19.05 2.59 -1.11
CA THR A 570 18.44 1.43 -1.81
C THR A 570 18.96 0.08 -1.31
N GLY A 571 19.97 0.06 -0.43
CA GLY A 571 20.64 -1.15 0.05
C GLY A 571 21.48 -1.88 -1.01
N LYS A 572 21.69 -1.26 -2.18
CA LYS A 572 22.52 -1.83 -3.25
C LYS A 572 24.00 -1.59 -2.99
N THR A 573 24.84 -2.50 -3.46
CA THR A 573 26.30 -2.39 -3.41
C THR A 573 26.88 -2.19 -4.82
N LEU A 574 28.01 -1.50 -4.92
CA LEU A 574 28.74 -1.32 -6.17
C LEU A 574 29.06 -2.68 -6.79
N THR A 575 29.53 -3.64 -5.98
CA THR A 575 29.83 -5.00 -6.45
C THR A 575 28.63 -5.65 -7.14
N GLY A 576 27.44 -5.58 -6.52
CA GLY A 576 26.21 -6.14 -7.10
C GLY A 576 25.78 -5.42 -8.38
N VAL A 577 25.98 -4.10 -8.45
CA VAL A 577 25.70 -3.30 -9.66
C VAL A 577 26.67 -3.65 -10.79
N MET A 578 27.96 -3.81 -10.52
CA MET A 578 28.96 -4.18 -11.52
C MET A 578 28.71 -5.57 -12.11
N ASP A 579 28.32 -6.54 -11.26
CA ASP A 579 27.92 -7.87 -11.71
C ASP A 579 26.69 -7.85 -12.62
N PHE A 580 25.75 -6.95 -12.34
CA PHE A 580 24.58 -6.74 -13.18
C PHE A 580 24.96 -6.09 -14.52
N LEU A 581 25.75 -5.01 -14.50
CA LEU A 581 26.21 -4.30 -15.70
C LEU A 581 26.99 -5.22 -16.63
N LYS A 582 27.88 -6.05 -16.09
CA LYS A 582 28.64 -7.05 -16.86
C LYS A 582 27.75 -8.00 -17.66
N LYS A 583 26.61 -8.41 -17.08
CA LYS A 583 25.66 -9.32 -17.73
C LYS A 583 24.74 -8.61 -18.72
N TYR A 584 24.44 -7.34 -18.49
CA TYR A 584 23.41 -6.63 -19.22
C TYR A 584 23.97 -5.83 -20.40
N LEU A 585 25.13 -5.19 -20.25
CA LEU A 585 25.73 -4.35 -21.30
C LEU A 585 26.70 -5.10 -22.22
N PHE A 586 27.33 -6.17 -21.73
CA PHE A 586 28.46 -6.80 -22.43
C PHE A 586 28.23 -8.27 -22.80
N LYS A 587 26.97 -8.71 -22.81
CA LYS A 587 26.53 -9.99 -23.37
C LYS A 587 25.56 -9.72 -24.50
#